data_AF-A0A0F0LSA7-F1
#
_entry.id   AF-A0A0F0LSA7-F1
#
_cell.length_a   1.000
_cell.length_b   1.000
_cell.length_c   1.000
_cell.angle_alpha   90.00
_cell.angle_beta   90.00
_cell.angle_gamma   90.00
#
_symmetry.space_group_name_H-M   'P 1'
#
loop_
_entity.id
_entity.type
_entity.pdbx_description
1 polymer ?
#
loop_
_entity_poly.entity_id
_entity_poly.type
_entity_poly.pdbx_seq_one_letter_code
_entity_poly.pdbx_strand_id
1 'polypeptide(L)' 'MSLFDETDAASPVPVRIDVRRGNPTDEELAAIVAVVTEAYAAEQAGAVAAPARRPSGWQLTRRALRTSIDRRGGWGGFRG' A
#
# COMPACT_ATOMS: atom_id res chain seq x y z
N MET A 1 -11.35 -31.03 -2.77
CA MET A 1 -10.41 -30.14 -3.46
C MET A 1 -11.23 -28.95 -3.95
N SER A 2 -11.45 -27.97 -3.08
CA SER A 2 -12.38 -26.85 -3.34
C SER A 2 -11.68 -25.82 -4.20
N LEU A 3 -12.25 -25.54 -5.37
CA LEU A 3 -11.71 -24.71 -6.45
C LEU A 3 -12.38 -23.32 -6.42
N PHE A 4 -12.40 -22.67 -5.25
CA PHE A 4 -12.98 -21.35 -5.07
C PHE A 4 -12.21 -20.60 -3.98
N ASP A 5 -10.94 -20.24 -4.21
CA ASP A 5 -10.25 -19.30 -3.30
C ASP A 5 -8.98 -18.65 -3.90
N GLU A 6 -8.94 -18.31 -5.20
CA GLU A 6 -7.76 -17.64 -5.77
C GLU A 6 -8.09 -16.28 -6.44
N THR A 7 -9.36 -15.92 -6.56
CA THR A 7 -9.80 -14.65 -7.20
C THR A 7 -10.33 -13.62 -6.19
N ASP A 8 -10.43 -13.94 -4.90
CA ASP A 8 -10.97 -13.01 -3.89
C ASP A 8 -9.92 -12.02 -3.33
N ALA A 9 -8.65 -12.17 -3.67
CA ALA A 9 -7.56 -11.35 -3.11
C ALA A 9 -7.65 -9.84 -3.43
N ALA A 10 -8.59 -9.43 -4.29
CA ALA A 10 -8.83 -8.03 -4.65
C ALA A 10 -10.31 -7.62 -4.58
N SER A 11 -11.16 -8.35 -3.85
CA SER A 11 -12.52 -7.88 -3.57
C SER A 11 -12.42 -6.61 -2.70
N PRO A 12 -12.89 -5.45 -3.17
CA PRO A 12 -12.83 -4.23 -2.37
C PRO A 12 -13.61 -4.47 -1.07
N VAL A 13 -12.98 -4.17 0.06
CA VAL A 13 -13.63 -4.27 1.37
C VAL A 13 -14.93 -3.45 1.31
N PRO A 14 -16.10 -4.06 1.52
CA PRO A 14 -17.37 -3.38 1.35
C PRO A 14 -17.49 -2.23 2.36
N VAL A 15 -17.83 -1.03 1.88
CA VAL A 15 -18.07 0.15 2.72
C VAL A 15 -19.38 -0.06 3.48
N ARG A 16 -19.32 -0.07 4.82
CA ARG A 16 -20.50 -0.17 5.69
C ARG A 16 -20.96 1.21 6.15
N ILE A 17 -22.22 1.53 5.91
CA ILE A 17 -22.85 2.77 6.37
C ILE A 17 -24.07 2.41 7.23
N ASP A 18 -24.09 2.87 8.48
CA ASP A 18 -25.21 2.66 9.42
C ASP A 18 -25.92 3.99 9.71
N VAL A 19 -27.20 4.11 9.37
CA VAL A 19 -28.03 5.29 9.70
C VAL A 19 -28.49 5.20 11.15
N ARG A 20 -28.01 6.11 12.00
CA ARG A 20 -28.36 6.13 13.44
C ARG A 20 -29.61 6.95 13.75
N ARG A 21 -29.98 7.91 12.89
CA ARG A 21 -31.12 8.81 13.06
C ARG A 21 -31.58 9.35 11.71
N GLY A 22 -32.87 9.67 11.60
CA GLY A 22 -33.49 10.19 10.37
C GLY A 22 -34.07 9.09 9.49
N ASN A 23 -34.67 9.48 8.37
CA ASN A 23 -35.17 8.57 7.34
C ASN A 23 -34.76 9.10 5.97
N PRO A 24 -33.47 8.95 5.60
CA PRO A 24 -32.99 9.42 4.30
C PRO A 24 -33.72 8.67 3.19
N THR A 25 -33.89 9.35 2.07
CA THR A 25 -34.42 8.74 0.86
C THR A 25 -33.36 7.82 0.21
N ASP A 26 -33.82 6.92 -0.65
CA ASP A 26 -32.93 6.02 -1.41
C ASP A 26 -31.93 6.81 -2.27
N GLU A 27 -32.36 7.95 -2.81
CA GLU A 27 -31.54 8.83 -3.64
C GLU A 27 -30.42 9.49 -2.81
N GLU A 28 -30.73 9.94 -1.61
CA GLU A 28 -29.73 10.52 -0.69
C GLU A 28 -28.71 9.46 -0.24
N LEU A 29 -29.16 8.23 0.05
CA LEU A 29 -28.26 7.13 0.38
C LEU A 29 -27.34 6.78 -0.79
N ALA A 30 -27.89 6.72 -2.01
CA ALA A 30 -27.11 6.48 -3.21
C ALA A 30 -26.06 7.58 -3.44
N ALA A 31 -26.42 8.85 -3.24
CA ALA A 31 -25.51 9.98 -3.36
C ALA A 31 -24.34 9.88 -2.37
N ILE A 32 -24.62 9.55 -1.10
CA ILE A 32 -23.57 9.39 -0.08
C ILE A 32 -22.64 8.23 -0.43
N VAL A 33 -23.20 7.06 -0.80
CA VAL A 33 -22.40 5.90 -1.20
C VAL A 33 -21.47 6.28 -2.35
N ALA A 34 -22.00 6.90 -3.41
CA ALA A 34 -21.21 7.31 -4.57
C ALA A 34 -20.04 8.23 -4.20
N VAL A 35 -20.30 9.27 -3.39
CA VAL A 35 -19.26 10.22 -2.96
C VAL A 35 -18.19 9.55 -2.11
N VAL A 36 -18.58 8.69 -1.16
CA VAL A 36 -17.63 7.99 -0.28
C VAL A 36 -16.81 6.98 -1.07
N THR A 37 -17.43 6.24 -1.99
CA THR A 37 -16.71 5.29 -2.83
C THR A 37 -15.71 5.99 -3.76
N GLU A 38 -16.07 7.14 -4.33
CA GLU A 38 -15.17 7.92 -5.17
C GLU A 38 -13.98 8.46 -4.37
N ALA A 39 -14.23 9.04 -3.19
CA ALA A 39 -13.16 9.52 -2.32
C ALA A 39 -12.20 8.38 -1.92
N TYR A 40 -12.74 7.20 -1.60
CA TYR A 40 -11.92 6.03 -1.28
C TYR A 40 -11.13 5.53 -2.49
N ALA A 41 -11.74 5.49 -3.68
CA ALA A 41 -11.07 5.08 -4.91
C ALA A 41 -9.91 6.03 -5.27
N ALA A 42 -10.10 7.33 -5.11
CA ALA A 42 -9.06 8.34 -5.34
C ALA A 42 -7.87 8.15 -4.38
N GLU A 43 -8.13 7.94 -3.09
CA GLU A 43 -7.07 7.66 -2.10
C GLU A 43 -6.37 6.32 -2.39
N GLN A 44 -7.11 5.27 -2.73
CA GLN A 44 -6.54 3.99 -3.12
C GLN A 44 -5.62 4.10 -4.33
N ALA A 45 -5.99 4.90 -5.34
CA ALA A 45 -5.17 5.14 -6.52
C ALA A 45 -3.81 5.79 -6.16
N GLY A 46 -3.78 6.66 -5.14
CA GLY A 46 -2.55 7.24 -4.60
C GLY A 46 -1.77 6.33 -3.66
N ALA A 47 -2.46 5.40 -2.99
CA ALA A 47 -1.89 4.48 -2.00
C ALA A 47 -1.30 3.19 -2.59
N VAL A 48 -1.46 2.93 -3.89
CA VAL A 48 -0.80 1.79 -4.54
C VAL A 48 0.72 1.99 -4.45
N ALA A 49 1.39 1.05 -3.79
CA ALA A 49 2.84 1.06 -3.67
C ALA A 49 3.48 1.28 -5.05
N ALA A 50 4.33 2.29 -5.16
CA ALA A 50 5.05 2.56 -6.40
C ALA A 50 5.71 1.25 -6.87
N PRO A 51 5.64 0.91 -8.17
CA PRO A 51 6.21 -0.32 -8.68
C PRO A 51 7.67 -0.42 -8.21
N ALA A 52 8.07 -1.62 -7.77
CA ALA A 52 9.41 -1.86 -7.23
C ALA A 52 10.43 -1.18 -8.14
N ARG A 53 11.10 -0.15 -7.60
CA ARG A 53 11.97 0.70 -8.41
C ARG A 53 13.03 -0.20 -9.02
N ARG A 54 13.15 -0.21 -10.35
CA ARG A 54 14.21 -0.97 -11.02
C ARG A 54 15.53 -0.63 -10.35
N PRO A 55 16.39 -1.63 -10.06
CA PRO A 55 17.70 -1.37 -9.49
C PRO A 55 18.42 -0.33 -10.35
N SER A 56 18.90 0.73 -9.71
CA SER A 56 19.67 1.76 -10.40
C SER A 56 20.96 1.18 -10.98
N GLY A 57 21.52 1.84 -12.00
CA GLY A 57 22.82 1.45 -12.58
C GLY A 57 23.92 1.34 -11.51
N TRP A 58 23.90 2.19 -10.48
CA TRP A 58 24.81 2.11 -9.34
C TRP A 58 24.56 0.88 -8.44
N GLN A 59 23.30 0.52 -8.19
CA GLN A 59 22.97 -0.72 -7.43
C GLN A 59 23.40 -1.99 -8.19
N LEU A 60 23.28 -1.99 -9.52
CA LEU A 60 23.69 -3.11 -10.37
C LEU A 60 25.21 -3.20 -10.55
N THR A 61 25.90 -2.06 -10.61
CA THR A 61 27.36 -1.99 -10.84
C THR A 61 28.17 -1.87 -9.56
N ARG A 62 27.53 -1.82 -8.39
CA ARG A 62 28.16 -2.04 -7.10
C ARG A 62 28.77 -3.44 -7.10
N ARG A 63 30.01 -3.55 -7.59
CA ARG A 63 30.94 -4.62 -7.19
C ARG A 63 30.94 -4.67 -5.68
N ALA A 64 31.06 -5.85 -5.05
CA ALA A 64 30.99 -6.04 -3.61
C ALA A 64 31.79 -4.98 -2.83
N LEU A 65 31.17 -3.83 -2.59
CA LEU A 65 31.74 -2.78 -1.78
C LEU A 65 31.72 -3.40 -0.40
N ARG A 66 32.93 -3.53 0.15
CA ARG A 66 33.26 -4.05 1.48
C ARG A 66 32.10 -3.87 2.45
N THR A 67 31.86 -4.90 3.27
CA THR A 67 30.95 -4.87 4.43
C THR A 67 30.87 -3.46 5.01
N SER A 68 29.65 -2.94 5.12
CA SER A 68 29.42 -1.64 5.73
C SER A 68 30.14 -1.55 7.06
N ILE A 69 30.92 -0.49 7.28
CA ILE A 69 31.58 -0.25 8.56
C ILE A 69 30.53 -0.30 9.67
N ASP A 70 30.74 -1.16 10.66
CA ASP A 70 29.90 -1.22 11.85
C ASP A 70 30.05 0.09 12.63
N ARG A 71 29.01 0.93 12.57
CA ARG A 71 28.99 2.25 13.20
C ARG A 71 28.96 2.16 14.73
N ARG A 72 28.68 0.99 15.31
CA ARG A 72 28.75 0.77 16.77
C ARG A 72 30.18 0.75 17.29
N GLY A 73 31.17 0.48 16.42
CA GLY A 73 32.60 0.41 16.78
C GLY A 73 33.38 1.73 16.74
N GLY A 74 32.74 2.84 16.35
CA GLY A 74 33.41 4.15 16.20
C GLY A 74 34.45 4.21 15.07
N TRP A 75 35.12 5.37 14.93
CA TRP A 75 36.07 5.64 13.83
C TRP A 75 37.43 4.91 13.96
N GLY A 76 37.64 4.09 15.00
CA GLY A 76 38.95 3.50 15.35
C GLY A 76 39.13 2.00 15.02
N GLY A 77 38.15 1.34 14.41
CA GLY A 77 38.15 -0.13 14.24
C GLY A 77 38.83 -0.69 12.99
N PHE A 78 39.29 0.15 12.05
CA PHE A 78 39.89 -0.33 10.80
C PHE A 78 41.36 -0.76 11.01
N ARG A 79 41.63 -2.07 10.96
CA ARG A 79 42.98 -2.63 10.93
C ARG A 79 43.14 -3.48 9.65
N GLY A 80 43.50 -2.82 8.53
CA GLY A 80 44.02 -3.46 7.31
C GLY A 80 43.11 -4.44 6.58
#